data_AF-A0A256XPL0-F1
#
_entry.id   AF-A0A256XPL0-F1
#
_cell.length_a   1.000
_cell.length_b   1.000
_cell.length_c   1.000
_cell.angle_alpha   90.00
_cell.angle_beta   90.00
_cell.angle_gamma   90.00
#
_symmetry.space_group_name_H-M   'P 1'
#
loop_
_entity.id
_entity.type
_entity.pdbx_description
1 polymer ?
#
loop_
_entity_poly.entity_id
_entity_poly.type
_entity_poly.pdbx_seq_one_letter_code
_entity_poly.pdbx_strand_id
1 'polypeptide(L)'
;MLQTIDVKELVGSGNKLKRTLGRLIGTKGKVKEAIEHLTETKIKINEEEGTVGILGRPENTDIARIALLKIIRGKPQNKVIQELERRLNH
;
A
#
# COMPACT_ATOMS: atom_id res chain seq x y z
N MET A 1 -13.71 4.24 -7.66
CA MET A 1 -13.54 2.78 -7.61
C MET A 1 -12.98 2.38 -6.26
N LEU A 2 -13.47 1.28 -5.70
CA LEU A 2 -12.91 0.64 -4.51
C LEU A 2 -12.18 -0.62 -4.96
N GLN A 3 -10.93 -0.78 -4.51
CA GLN A 3 -10.15 -2.00 -4.70
C GLN A 3 -9.73 -2.55 -3.34
N THR A 4 -9.68 -3.86 -3.20
CA THR A 4 -9.23 -4.54 -1.98
C THR A 4 -8.04 -5.45 -2.28
N ILE A 5 -7.05 -5.47 -1.39
CA ILE A 5 -5.94 -6.42 -1.38
C ILE A 5 -6.08 -7.26 -0.12
N ASP A 6 -6.20 -8.58 -0.29
CA ASP A 6 -6.10 -9.51 0.82
C ASP A 6 -4.61 -9.80 1.10
N VAL A 7 -4.05 -9.14 2.12
CA VAL A 7 -2.63 -9.29 2.45
C VAL A 7 -2.40 -10.64 3.13
N LYS A 8 -3.37 -11.11 3.92
CA LYS A 8 -3.31 -12.39 4.63
C LYS A 8 -3.24 -13.56 3.66
N GLU A 9 -4.02 -13.55 2.57
CA GLU A 9 -3.90 -14.56 1.52
C GLU A 9 -2.55 -14.51 0.80
N LEU A 10 -1.98 -13.31 0.60
CA LEU A 10 -0.71 -13.14 -0.12
C LEU A 10 0.52 -13.56 0.70
N VAL A 11 0.52 -13.30 2.01
CA VAL A 11 1.73 -13.51 2.84
C VAL A 11 1.56 -14.57 3.92
N GLY A 12 0.35 -15.07 4.13
CA GLY A 12 -0.01 -15.95 5.24
C GLY A 12 -0.37 -15.18 6.51
N SER A 13 -0.47 -15.90 7.62
CA SER A 13 -0.90 -15.35 8.92
C SER A 13 0.26 -15.14 9.90
N GLY A 14 -0.03 -14.54 11.06
CA GLY A 14 0.92 -14.42 12.17
C GLY A 14 1.95 -13.30 12.00
N ASN A 15 3.20 -13.54 12.42
CA ASN A 15 4.24 -12.50 12.50
C ASN A 15 4.58 -11.89 11.13
N LYS A 16 4.52 -12.69 10.05
CA LYS A 16 4.78 -12.21 8.69
C LYS A 16 3.71 -11.23 8.23
N LEU A 17 2.44 -11.50 8.52
CA LEU A 17 1.33 -10.58 8.26
C LEU A 17 1.51 -9.27 9.02
N LYS A 18 1.71 -9.34 10.35
CA LYS A 18 1.92 -8.14 11.19
C LYS A 18 3.09 -7.28 10.70
N ARG A 19 4.22 -7.89 10.36
CA ARG A 19 5.38 -7.17 9.79
C ARG A 19 5.05 -6.54 8.45
N THR A 20 4.28 -7.23 7.60
CA THR A 20 3.91 -6.73 6.27
C THR A 20 2.96 -5.54 6.39
N LEU A 21 1.91 -5.64 7.20
CA LEU A 21 0.97 -4.54 7.47
C LEU A 21 1.69 -3.34 8.10
N GLY A 22 2.59 -3.58 9.06
CA GLY A 22 3.45 -2.53 9.63
C GLY A 22 4.34 -1.83 8.59
N ARG A 23 4.76 -2.54 7.53
CA ARG A 23 5.46 -1.92 6.39
C ARG A 23 4.53 -1.13 5.46
N LEU A 24 3.25 -1.45 5.39
CA LEU A 24 2.31 -0.64 4.60
C LEU A 24 1.96 0.65 5.34
N ILE A 25 1.82 0.59 6.67
CA ILE A 25 1.63 1.76 7.53
C ILE A 25 2.90 2.63 7.53
N GLY A 26 4.05 2.01 7.77
CA GLY A 26 5.32 2.71 7.95
C GLY A 26 5.39 3.47 9.28
N THR A 27 6.55 4.07 9.57
CA THR A 27 6.75 4.80 10.82
C THR A 27 5.76 5.95 10.94
N LYS A 28 4.90 5.92 11.97
CA LYS A 28 3.82 6.89 12.22
C LYS A 28 2.83 7.04 11.05
N GLY A 29 2.66 6.03 10.19
CA GLY A 29 1.74 6.13 9.05
C GLY A 29 2.32 6.76 7.79
N LYS A 30 3.58 7.22 7.82
CA LYS A 30 4.18 8.02 6.73
C LYS A 30 4.17 7.33 5.36
N VAL A 31 4.29 6.00 5.31
CA VAL A 31 4.30 5.28 4.03
C VAL A 31 2.91 5.25 3.42
N LYS A 32 1.89 4.96 4.23
CA LYS A 32 0.49 5.03 3.81
C LYS A 32 0.15 6.44 3.32
N GLU A 33 0.48 7.46 4.11
CA GLU A 33 0.19 8.87 3.80
C GLU A 33 0.89 9.33 2.52
N ALA A 34 2.14 8.94 2.31
CA ALA A 34 2.88 9.26 1.09
C ALA A 34 2.21 8.63 -0.16
N ILE A 35 1.82 7.35 -0.10
CA ILE A 35 1.16 6.69 -1.22
C ILE A 35 -0.23 7.30 -1.46
N GLU A 36 -0.99 7.60 -0.42
CA GLU A 36 -2.30 8.27 -0.51
C GLU A 36 -2.16 9.64 -1.19
N HIS A 37 -1.18 10.45 -0.78
CA HIS A 37 -0.97 11.78 -1.32
C HIS A 37 -0.51 11.74 -2.78
N LEU A 38 0.47 10.89 -3.10
CA LEU A 38 1.00 10.78 -4.46
C LEU A 38 -0.06 10.25 -5.43
N THR A 39 -0.85 9.25 -5.02
CA THR A 39 -1.85 8.65 -5.92
C THR A 39 -3.22 9.31 -5.82
N GLU A 40 -3.40 10.35 -4.99
CA GLU A 40 -4.70 10.95 -4.68
C GLU A 40 -5.77 9.90 -4.30
N THR A 41 -5.39 8.92 -3.47
CA THR A 41 -6.29 7.86 -2.99
C THR A 41 -6.47 7.90 -1.48
N LYS A 42 -7.48 7.18 -1.00
CA LYS A 42 -7.64 6.85 0.42
C LYS A 42 -7.36 5.37 0.64
N ILE A 43 -6.48 5.08 1.59
CA ILE A 43 -6.03 3.74 1.94
C ILE A 43 -6.46 3.43 3.37
N LYS A 44 -7.22 2.36 3.53
CA LYS A 44 -7.61 1.79 4.82
C LYS A 44 -6.95 0.44 5.00
N ILE A 45 -6.21 0.28 6.09
CA ILE A 45 -5.57 -0.99 6.45
C ILE A 45 -6.40 -1.58 7.60
N ASN A 46 -6.94 -2.78 7.41
CA ASN A 46 -7.59 -3.56 8.46
C ASN A 46 -6.61 -4.63 8.94
N GLU A 47 -6.00 -4.40 10.11
CA GLU A 47 -4.99 -5.31 10.64
C GLU A 47 -5.58 -6.60 11.21
N GLU A 48 -6.84 -6.57 11.64
CA GLU A 48 -7.55 -7.75 12.18
C GLU A 48 -7.90 -8.73 11.06
N GLU A 49 -8.44 -8.22 9.95
CA GLU A 49 -8.76 -9.04 8.77
C GLU A 49 -7.54 -9.32 7.89
N GLY A 50 -6.50 -8.47 7.97
CA GLY A 50 -5.33 -8.56 7.10
C GLY A 50 -5.60 -8.07 5.68
N THR A 51 -6.48 -7.08 5.53
CA THR A 51 -6.91 -6.54 4.24
C THR A 51 -6.54 -5.06 4.10
N VAL A 52 -6.40 -4.60 2.86
CA VAL A 52 -6.16 -3.20 2.53
C VAL A 52 -7.15 -2.74 1.48
N GLY A 53 -7.99 -1.77 1.84
CA GLY A 53 -8.91 -1.09 0.94
C GLY A 53 -8.28 0.18 0.36
N ILE A 54 -8.51 0.41 -0.93
CA ILE A 54 -8.02 1.55 -1.70
C ILE A 54 -9.22 2.19 -2.41
N LEU A 55 -9.47 3.46 -2.15
CA LEU A 55 -10.58 4.21 -2.72
C LEU A 55 -10.05 5.42 -3.50
N GLY A 56 -10.52 5.58 -4.73
CA GLY A 56 -10.14 6.72 -5.58
C GLY A 56 -10.62 6.59 -7.02
N ARG A 57 -10.03 7.37 -7.93
CA ARG A 57 -10.23 7.21 -9.38
C ARG A 57 -9.65 5.86 -9.84
N PRO A 58 -10.24 5.16 -10.84
CA PRO A 58 -9.78 3.83 -11.27
C PRO A 58 -8.26 3.76 -11.51
N GLU A 59 -7.74 4.67 -12.35
CA GLU A 59 -6.32 4.74 -12.70
C GLU A 59 -5.42 4.95 -11.47
N ASN A 60 -5.84 5.83 -10.57
CA ASN A 60 -5.15 6.13 -9.32
C ASN A 60 -5.13 4.92 -8.37
N THR A 61 -6.26 4.20 -8.28
CA THR A 61 -6.34 2.98 -7.46
C THR A 61 -5.42 1.88 -7.98
N ASP A 62 -5.27 1.74 -9.30
CA ASP A 62 -4.34 0.77 -9.89
C ASP A 62 -2.88 1.11 -9.59
N ILE A 63 -2.50 2.39 -9.66
CA ILE A 63 -1.15 2.85 -9.31
C ILE A 63 -0.87 2.58 -7.82
N ALA A 64 -1.81 2.93 -6.93
CA ALA A 64 -1.69 2.68 -5.50
C ALA A 64 -1.61 1.17 -5.19
N ARG A 65 -2.43 0.35 -5.84
CA ARG A 65 -2.43 -1.11 -5.70
C ARG A 65 -1.08 -1.70 -6.07
N ILE A 66 -0.49 -1.27 -7.20
CA ILE A 66 0.82 -1.74 -7.65
C ILE A 66 1.91 -1.37 -6.63
N ALA A 67 1.88 -0.16 -6.08
CA ALA A 67 2.83 0.28 -5.06
C ALA A 67 2.74 -0.57 -3.79
N LEU A 68 1.52 -0.79 -3.28
CA LEU A 68 1.30 -1.63 -2.10
C LEU A 68 1.75 -3.07 -2.34
N LEU A 69 1.42 -3.67 -3.49
CA LEU A 69 1.87 -5.02 -3.85
C LEU A 69 3.40 -5.14 -3.91
N LYS A 70 4.11 -4.11 -4.39
CA LYS A 70 5.58 -4.09 -4.38
C LYS A 70 6.13 -4.14 -2.96
N ILE A 71 5.55 -3.39 -2.03
CA ILE A 71 5.96 -3.40 -0.61
C ILE A 71 5.66 -4.75 0.05
N ILE A 72 4.47 -5.32 -0.21
CA ILE A 72 4.05 -6.65 0.26
C ILE A 72 5.03 -7.73 -0.20
N ARG A 73 5.48 -7.65 -1.47
CA ARG A 73 6.47 -8.57 -2.06
C ARG A 73 7.91 -8.32 -1.59
N GLY A 74 8.14 -7.35 -0.70
CA GLY A 74 9.43 -7.11 -0.07
C GLY A 74 10.24 -5.94 -0.63
N LYS A 75 9.77 -5.24 -1.68
CA LYS A 75 10.48 -4.06 -2.20
C LYS A 75 10.60 -2.99 -1.09
N PRO A 76 11.75 -2.31 -0.94
CA PRO A 76 11.91 -1.27 0.08
C PRO A 76 10.92 -0.12 -0.11
N GLN A 77 10.31 0.35 0.99
CA GLN A 77 9.29 1.42 0.98
C GLN A 77 9.80 2.68 0.28
N ASN A 78 11.01 3.14 0.65
CA ASN A 78 11.62 4.35 0.06
C ASN A 78 11.78 4.24 -1.47
N LYS A 79 12.12 3.04 -1.98
CA LYS A 79 12.27 2.82 -3.42
C LYS A 79 10.93 2.80 -4.15
N VAL A 80 9.86 2.33 -3.50
CA VAL A 80 8.51 2.39 -4.06
C VAL A 80 8.00 3.83 -4.11
N ILE A 81 8.21 4.60 -3.05
CA ILE A 81 7.81 6.02 -2.99
C ILE A 81 8.56 6.84 -4.03
N GLN A 82 9.89 6.70 -4.13
CA GLN A 82 10.70 7.39 -5.16
C GLN A 82 10.24 7.07 -6.59
N GLU A 83 9.83 5.82 -6.85
CA GLU A 83 9.34 5.40 -8.16
C GLU A 83 7.96 6.01 -8.47
N LEU A 84 7.08 6.17 -7.47
CA LEU A 84 5.81 6.90 -7.62
C LEU A 84 6.05 8.38 -7.90
N GLU A 85 6.90 9.04 -7.11
CA GLU A 85 7.24 10.46 -7.29
C GLU A 85 7.77 10.72 -8.69
N ARG A 86 8.68 9.88 -9.18
CA ARG A 86 9.24 10.02 -10.53
C ARG A 86 8.20 9.81 -11.63
N ARG A 87 7.24 8.92 -11.41
CA ARG A 87 6.21 8.57 -12.40
C ARG A 87 5.13 9.65 -12.52
N LEU A 88 4.85 10.39 -11.45
CA LEU A 88 3.73 11.34 -11.38
C LEU A 88 4.15 12.80 -11.60
N ASN A 89 5.45 13.11 -11.52
CA ASN A 89 6.00 14.44 -11.79
C ASN A 89 6.49 14.59 -13.25
N HIS A 90 6.01 13.75 -14.17
CA HIS A 90 6.34 13.74 -15.59
C HIS A 90 5.07 13.75 -16.41
#